data_AF-A0AAV1UV83-F1
#
_entry.id   AF-A0AAV1UV83-F1
#
_cell.length_a   1.000
_cell.length_b   1.000
_cell.length_c   1.000
_cell.angle_alpha   90.00
_cell.angle_beta   90.00
_cell.angle_gamma   90.00
#
_symmetry.space_group_name_H-M   'P 1'
#
loop_
_entity.id
_entity.type
_entity.pdbx_description
1 polymer ?
#
loop_
_entity_poly.entity_id
_entity_poly.type
_entity_poly.pdbx_seq_one_letter_code
_entity_poly.pdbx_strand_id
1 'polypeptide(L)'
;MNMLDDEGDQSFHATRVGYSHLSDVEWDAVERMGSTMGSHAVSVMLEALNRDAQHATIAKFIQNELDAEREKFELLRQQQAAAGGSMHSRRPETLKIGISKARRIDDGDMQVAFAQSNLAGRAKTWALGLKLHDPYAFGSLEVFK
;
A
#
# COMPACT_ATOMS: atom_id res chain seq x y z
N MET A 1 51.72 -15.97 -12.95
CA MET A 1 51.20 -16.90 -11.92
C MET A 1 50.81 -16.10 -10.68
N ASN A 2 49.82 -16.61 -9.93
CA ASN A 2 49.02 -16.06 -8.81
C ASN A 2 47.66 -15.52 -9.31
N MET A 3 46.63 -16.37 -9.55
CA MET A 3 45.81 -17.15 -8.59
C MET A 3 45.14 -16.21 -7.58
N LEU A 4 43.90 -15.79 -7.84
CA LEU A 4 42.65 -16.41 -7.37
C LEU A 4 42.32 -15.99 -5.93
N ASP A 5 41.73 -14.81 -5.81
CA ASP A 5 40.77 -14.48 -4.75
C ASP A 5 39.56 -13.84 -5.45
N ASP A 6 38.96 -14.60 -6.36
CA ASP A 6 37.56 -14.41 -6.77
C ASP A 6 36.76 -14.90 -5.56
N GLU A 7 36.62 -14.03 -4.54
CA GLU A 7 35.62 -14.22 -3.49
C GLU A 7 34.28 -14.11 -4.19
N GLY A 8 33.85 -15.26 -4.71
CA GLY A 8 32.55 -15.45 -5.31
C GLY A 8 31.53 -14.79 -4.42
N ASP A 9 30.84 -13.82 -5.00
CA ASP A 9 29.56 -13.34 -4.55
C ASP A 9 28.68 -14.59 -4.43
N GLN A 10 28.75 -15.24 -3.27
CA GLN A 10 27.83 -16.28 -2.83
C GLN A 10 26.51 -15.58 -2.51
N SER A 11 26.00 -14.83 -3.48
CA SER A 11 24.60 -14.54 -3.60
C SER A 11 23.94 -15.88 -3.89
N PHE A 12 23.72 -16.65 -2.83
CA PHE A 12 22.75 -17.72 -2.75
C PHE A 12 21.39 -17.06 -2.98
N HIS A 13 21.13 -16.67 -4.22
CA HIS A 13 19.79 -16.45 -4.71
C HIS A 13 19.12 -17.80 -4.51
N ALA A 14 18.29 -17.92 -3.46
CA ALA A 14 17.26 -18.93 -3.42
C ALA A 14 16.66 -18.97 -4.82
N THR A 15 17.01 -19.98 -5.60
CA THR A 15 16.66 -19.97 -7.01
C THR A 15 15.23 -20.44 -7.04
N ARG A 16 14.32 -19.65 -7.62
CA ARG A 16 12.89 -19.96 -7.75
C ARG A 16 12.61 -21.40 -8.20
N VAL A 17 13.57 -21.99 -8.93
CA VAL A 17 13.61 -23.40 -9.35
C VAL A 17 13.52 -24.40 -8.19
N GLY A 18 14.14 -24.14 -7.04
CA GLY A 18 14.11 -25.01 -5.86
C GLY A 18 12.81 -24.95 -5.06
N TYR A 19 11.97 -23.96 -5.35
CA TYR A 19 10.70 -23.70 -4.67
C TYR A 19 9.53 -23.67 -5.67
N SER A 20 9.52 -24.56 -6.65
CA SER A 20 8.47 -24.63 -7.69
C SER A 20 7.07 -24.92 -7.14
N HIS A 21 6.94 -25.32 -5.87
CA HIS A 21 5.66 -25.50 -5.18
C HIS A 21 5.10 -24.21 -4.59
N LEU A 22 5.90 -23.15 -4.51
CA LEU A 22 5.42 -21.84 -4.08
C LEU A 22 4.74 -21.11 -5.25
N SER A 23 3.64 -20.45 -4.95
CA SER A 23 2.97 -19.53 -5.88
C SER A 23 3.77 -18.24 -6.07
N ASP A 24 3.44 -17.45 -7.10
CA ASP A 24 4.09 -16.15 -7.36
C ASP A 24 4.00 -15.20 -6.14
N VAL A 25 2.85 -15.18 -5.47
CA VAL A 25 2.61 -14.33 -4.29
C VAL A 25 3.44 -14.79 -3.08
N GLU A 26 3.62 -16.10 -2.92
CA GLU A 26 4.46 -16.65 -1.86
C GLU A 26 5.94 -16.43 -2.15
N TRP A 27 6.36 -16.52 -3.41
CA TRP A 27 7.72 -16.22 -3.82
C TRP A 27 8.08 -14.74 -3.58
N ASP A 28 7.20 -13.83 -3.99
CA ASP A 28 7.34 -12.40 -3.76
C ASP A 28 7.40 -12.08 -2.24
N ALA A 29 6.61 -12.79 -1.42
CA ALA A 29 6.70 -12.70 0.03
C ALA A 29 8.06 -13.21 0.57
N VAL A 30 8.61 -14.30 0.03
CA VAL A 30 9.95 -14.81 0.39
C VAL A 30 11.04 -13.80 0.04
N GLU A 31 10.94 -13.12 -1.11
CA GLU A 31 11.87 -12.05 -1.49
C GLU A 31 11.79 -10.84 -0.54
N ARG A 32 10.58 -10.46 -0.10
CA ARG A 32 10.40 -9.43 0.94
C ARG A 32 10.92 -9.85 2.31
N MET A 33 10.70 -11.11 2.70
CA MET A 33 11.30 -11.68 3.91
C MET A 33 12.83 -11.61 3.84
N GLY A 34 13.41 -11.98 2.69
CA GLY A 34 14.86 -11.89 2.46
C GLY A 34 15.40 -10.46 2.55
N SER A 35 14.63 -9.48 2.08
CA SER A 35 14.96 -8.06 2.24
C SER A 35 14.90 -7.57 3.69
N THR A 36 14.08 -8.20 4.53
CA THR A 36 13.87 -7.79 5.93
C THR A 36 14.85 -8.44 6.91
N MET A 37 15.10 -9.76 6.78
CA MET A 37 15.94 -10.52 7.72
C MET A 37 17.17 -11.18 7.08
N GLY A 38 17.39 -10.97 5.78
CA GLY A 38 18.49 -11.51 5.00
C GLY A 38 18.09 -12.76 4.21
N SER A 39 18.39 -12.79 2.91
CA SER A 39 18.04 -13.89 2.01
C SER A 39 18.60 -15.23 2.49
N HIS A 40 19.84 -15.24 3.00
CA HIS A 40 20.46 -16.47 3.53
C HIS A 40 19.72 -17.02 4.76
N ALA A 41 19.29 -16.14 5.67
CA ALA A 41 18.52 -16.56 6.85
C ALA A 41 17.17 -17.17 6.44
N VAL A 42 16.51 -16.59 5.42
CA VAL A 42 15.26 -17.12 4.89
C VAL A 42 15.47 -18.47 4.19
N SER A 43 16.54 -18.63 3.40
CA SER A 43 16.88 -19.92 2.78
C SER A 43 17.10 -21.02 3.83
N VAL A 44 17.92 -20.76 4.85
CA VAL A 44 18.17 -21.72 5.95
C VAL A 44 16.89 -22.05 6.71
N MET A 45 16.04 -21.04 6.97
CA MET A 45 14.75 -21.25 7.63
C MET A 45 13.82 -22.12 6.78
N LEU A 46 13.70 -21.87 5.48
CA LEU A 46 12.83 -22.65 4.60
C LEU A 46 13.36 -24.07 4.40
N GLU A 47 14.68 -24.25 4.30
CA GLU A 47 15.31 -25.58 4.18
C GLU A 47 15.11 -26.44 5.44
N ALA A 48 15.09 -25.81 6.62
CA ALA A 48 14.79 -26.50 7.89
C ALA A 48 13.31 -26.90 8.03
N LEU A 49 12.42 -26.39 7.19
CA LEU A 49 10.97 -26.58 7.26
C LEU A 49 10.48 -27.55 6.17
N ASN A 50 9.50 -28.38 6.51
CA ASN A 50 8.77 -29.17 5.52
C ASN A 50 7.85 -28.26 4.67
N ARG A 51 7.38 -28.77 3.52
CA ARG A 51 6.58 -28.01 2.55
C ARG A 51 5.38 -27.31 3.20
N ASP A 52 4.59 -28.00 4.01
CA ASP A 52 3.42 -27.41 4.68
C ASP A 52 3.81 -26.30 5.67
N ALA A 53 4.92 -26.48 6.39
CA ALA A 53 5.46 -25.48 7.30
C ALA A 53 6.07 -24.27 6.58
N GLN A 54 6.62 -24.45 5.37
CA GLN A 54 7.04 -23.35 4.50
C GLN A 54 5.84 -22.49 4.12
N HIS A 55 4.77 -23.10 3.58
CA HIS A 55 3.53 -22.40 3.24
C HIS A 55 2.94 -21.67 4.47
N ALA A 56 2.88 -22.34 5.62
CA ALA A 56 2.35 -21.74 6.84
C ALA A 56 3.20 -20.54 7.32
N THR A 57 4.53 -20.60 7.18
CA THR A 57 5.44 -19.52 7.59
C THR A 57 5.31 -18.32 6.66
N ILE A 58 5.26 -18.55 5.35
CA ILE A 58 5.08 -17.51 4.34
C ILE A 58 3.70 -16.86 4.48
N ALA A 59 2.64 -17.66 4.66
CA ALA A 59 1.29 -17.16 4.87
C ALA A 59 1.19 -16.30 6.14
N LYS A 60 1.85 -16.70 7.24
CA LYS A 60 1.93 -15.89 8.47
C LYS A 60 2.62 -14.56 8.24
N PHE A 61 3.69 -14.54 7.45
CA PHE A 61 4.38 -13.30 7.10
C PHE A 61 3.43 -12.35 6.34
N ILE A 62 2.78 -12.83 5.28
CA ILE A 62 1.80 -12.05 4.50
C ILE A 62 0.65 -11.55 5.39
N GLN A 63 0.14 -12.40 6.29
CA GLN A 63 -0.95 -12.04 7.19
C GLN A 63 -0.52 -10.93 8.16
N ASN A 64 0.69 -11.00 8.71
CA ASN A 64 1.24 -9.95 9.57
C ASN A 64 1.41 -8.62 8.82
N GLU A 65 1.83 -8.65 7.55
CA GLU A 65 1.89 -7.42 6.72
C GLU A 65 0.50 -6.82 6.54
N LEU A 66 -0.51 -7.65 6.22
CA LEU A 66 -1.89 -7.19 6.05
C LEU A 66 -2.51 -6.65 7.34
N ASP A 67 -2.24 -7.29 8.47
CA ASP A 67 -2.78 -6.85 9.76
C ASP A 67 -2.10 -5.56 10.24
N ALA A 68 -0.79 -5.41 10.03
CA ALA A 68 -0.11 -4.14 10.29
C ALA A 68 -0.69 -2.99 9.45
N GLU A 69 -1.03 -3.25 8.19
CA GLU A 69 -1.64 -2.22 7.34
C GLU A 69 -3.09 -1.92 7.73
N ARG A 70 -3.85 -2.93 8.17
CA ARG A 70 -5.19 -2.73 8.76
C ARG A 70 -5.14 -1.91 10.04
N GLU A 71 -4.17 -2.17 10.92
CA GLU A 71 -3.97 -1.42 12.16
C GLU A 71 -3.63 0.05 11.85
N LYS A 72 -2.75 0.32 10.89
CA LYS A 72 -2.48 1.71 10.44
C LYS A 72 -3.74 2.38 9.93
N PHE A 73 -4.55 1.67 9.14
CA PHE A 73 -5.80 2.20 8.62
C PHE A 73 -6.79 2.52 9.75
N GLU A 74 -6.91 1.64 10.74
CA GLU A 74 -7.81 1.85 11.88
C GLU A 74 -7.31 2.95 12.82
N LEU A 75 -5.99 3.08 13.01
CA LEU A 75 -5.38 4.22 13.72
C LEU A 75 -5.66 5.54 12.99
N LEU A 76 -5.57 5.56 11.66
CA LEU A 76 -5.89 6.74 10.86
C LEU A 76 -7.39 7.10 10.99
N ARG A 77 -8.27 6.09 10.95
CA ARG A 77 -9.71 6.27 11.18
C ARG A 77 -9.99 6.79 12.59
N GLN A 78 -9.33 6.26 13.61
CA GLN A 78 -9.51 6.68 15.00
C GLN A 78 -8.98 8.09 15.24
N GLN A 79 -7.85 8.47 14.63
CA GLN A 79 -7.37 9.86 14.62
C GLN A 79 -8.37 10.80 13.96
N GLN A 80 -8.98 10.40 12.84
CA GLN A 80 -10.04 11.18 12.20
C GLN A 80 -11.31 11.28 13.05
N ALA A 81 -11.67 10.23 13.79
CA ALA A 81 -12.81 10.23 14.71
C ALA A 81 -12.55 11.09 15.96
N ALA A 82 -11.33 11.05 16.53
CA ALA A 82 -10.92 11.88 17.66
C ALA A 82 -10.82 13.37 17.27
N ALA A 83 -10.38 13.67 16.05
CA ALA A 83 -10.45 15.01 15.48
C ALA A 83 -11.89 15.43 15.07
N GLY A 84 -12.82 14.48 15.05
CA GLY A 84 -14.22 14.64 14.63
C GLY A 84 -15.19 15.13 15.72
N GLY A 85 -14.73 15.31 16.96
CA GLY A 85 -15.53 15.83 18.07
C GLY A 85 -16.07 17.27 17.88
N SER A 86 -15.70 17.95 16.79
CA SER A 86 -16.24 19.26 16.40
C SER A 86 -16.65 19.30 14.92
N MET A 87 -17.31 18.25 14.42
CA MET A 87 -17.99 18.30 13.12
C MET A 87 -19.42 18.83 13.27
N HIS A 88 -19.55 20.09 13.71
CA HIS A 88 -20.76 20.83 13.34
C HIS A 88 -20.77 20.96 11.82
N SER A 89 -21.71 20.26 11.19
CA SER A 89 -22.37 20.62 9.93
C SER A 89 -21.58 21.66 9.12
N ARG A 90 -20.61 21.22 8.30
CA ARG A 90 -19.95 22.15 7.38
C ARG A 90 -20.96 22.51 6.28
N ARG A 91 -21.68 23.59 6.58
CA ARG A 91 -22.63 24.33 5.77
C ARG A 91 -22.25 24.32 4.29
N PRO A 92 -23.22 24.20 3.35
CA PRO A 92 -22.98 24.17 1.90
C PRO A 92 -22.19 25.38 1.35
N GLU A 93 -22.09 26.48 2.09
CA GLU A 93 -21.24 27.63 1.75
C GLU A 93 -19.74 27.29 1.74
N THR A 94 -19.28 26.37 2.59
CA THR A 94 -17.85 26.01 2.67
C THR A 94 -17.36 25.19 1.48
N LEU A 95 -18.22 24.34 0.90
CA LEU A 95 -17.94 23.65 -0.36
C LEU A 95 -17.82 24.65 -1.54
N LYS A 96 -18.72 25.64 -1.61
CA LYS A 96 -18.67 26.68 -2.65
C LYS A 96 -17.36 27.48 -2.59
N ILE A 97 -16.89 27.80 -1.37
CA ILE A 97 -15.62 28.48 -1.14
C ILE A 97 -14.43 27.60 -1.58
N GLY A 98 -14.48 26.30 -1.27
CA GLY A 98 -13.46 25.34 -1.69
C GLY A 98 -13.33 25.21 -3.21
N ILE A 99 -14.45 25.03 -3.92
CA ILE A 99 -14.47 24.89 -5.39
C ILE A 99 -14.00 26.20 -6.07
N SER A 100 -14.39 27.35 -5.54
CA SER A 100 -13.96 28.65 -6.07
C SER A 100 -12.45 28.89 -5.87
N LYS A 101 -11.88 28.40 -4.76
CA LYS A 101 -10.43 28.42 -4.52
C LYS A 101 -9.67 27.43 -5.40
N ALA A 102 -10.24 26.25 -5.65
CA ALA A 102 -9.66 25.25 -6.55
C ALA A 102 -9.45 25.82 -7.96
N ARG A 103 -10.38 26.66 -8.44
CA ARG A 103 -10.28 27.35 -9.75
C ARG A 103 -9.04 28.23 -9.90
N ARG A 104 -8.37 28.61 -8.80
CA ARG A 104 -7.15 29.43 -8.81
C ARG A 104 -5.86 28.62 -8.91
N ILE A 105 -5.96 27.30 -8.95
CA ILE A 105 -4.82 26.38 -9.13
C ILE A 105 -4.69 26.12 -10.64
N ASP A 106 -3.52 26.40 -11.21
CA ASP A 106 -3.24 26.24 -12.65
C ASP A 106 -3.07 24.76 -13.06
N ASP A 107 -2.75 23.90 -12.10
CA ASP A 107 -2.61 22.45 -12.29
C ASP A 107 -3.96 21.74 -12.05
N GLY A 108 -4.45 21.06 -13.08
CA GLY A 108 -5.74 20.36 -13.08
C GLY A 108 -5.81 19.21 -12.07
N ASP A 109 -4.72 18.49 -11.86
CA ASP A 109 -4.66 17.37 -10.92
C ASP A 109 -4.63 17.89 -9.49
N MET A 110 -3.87 18.95 -9.22
CA MET A 110 -3.87 19.61 -7.91
C MET A 110 -5.22 20.26 -7.59
N GLN A 111 -5.91 20.79 -8.60
CA GLN A 111 -7.25 21.35 -8.46
C GLN A 111 -8.28 20.29 -8.04
N VAL A 112 -8.25 19.11 -8.67
CA VAL A 112 -9.12 17.98 -8.32
C VAL A 112 -8.76 17.45 -6.93
N ALA A 113 -7.47 17.30 -6.61
CA ALA A 113 -7.02 16.85 -5.29
C ALA A 113 -7.48 17.80 -4.18
N PHE A 114 -7.40 19.12 -4.42
CA PHE A 114 -7.90 20.13 -3.49
C PHE A 114 -9.43 20.10 -3.34
N ALA A 115 -10.17 19.91 -4.43
CA ALA A 115 -11.62 19.79 -4.36
C ALA A 115 -12.04 18.51 -3.60
N GLN A 116 -11.34 17.40 -3.83
CA GLN A 116 -11.51 16.13 -3.12
C GLN A 116 -11.19 16.23 -1.64
N SER A 117 -10.15 16.97 -1.25
CA SER A 117 -9.81 17.18 0.16
C SER A 117 -10.87 17.97 0.93
N ASN A 118 -11.74 18.70 0.22
CA ASN A 118 -12.88 19.40 0.82
C ASN A 118 -14.14 18.52 0.93
N LEU A 119 -14.15 17.31 0.35
CA LEU A 119 -15.26 16.39 0.51
C LEU A 119 -15.30 15.80 1.92
N ALA A 120 -16.51 15.67 2.47
CA ALA A 120 -16.75 15.05 3.76
C ALA A 120 -17.97 14.13 3.72
N GLY A 121 -18.02 13.17 4.65
CA GLY A 121 -19.13 12.22 4.79
C GLY A 121 -19.43 11.46 3.50
N ARG A 122 -20.73 11.36 3.15
CA ARG A 122 -21.22 10.58 1.99
C ARG A 122 -20.60 10.99 0.66
N ALA A 123 -20.28 12.28 0.48
CA ALA A 123 -19.66 12.76 -0.75
C ALA A 123 -18.22 12.23 -0.93
N LYS A 124 -17.46 12.10 0.16
CA LYS A 124 -16.13 11.51 0.15
C LYS A 124 -16.19 10.01 -0.14
N THR A 125 -17.13 9.30 0.48
CA THR A 125 -17.35 7.86 0.22
C THR A 125 -17.76 7.60 -1.23
N TRP A 126 -18.65 8.42 -1.79
CA TRP A 126 -19.05 8.33 -3.19
C TRP A 126 -17.87 8.57 -4.15
N ALA A 127 -17.06 9.61 -3.91
CA ALA A 127 -15.89 9.89 -4.73
C ALA A 127 -14.82 8.78 -4.64
N LEU A 128 -14.63 8.17 -3.47
CA LEU A 128 -13.74 7.01 -3.30
C LEU A 128 -14.29 5.78 -4.05
N GLY A 129 -15.60 5.55 -4.01
CA GLY A 129 -16.25 4.46 -4.74
C GLY A 129 -16.07 4.57 -6.26
N LEU A 130 -16.14 5.79 -6.80
CA LEU A 130 -15.87 6.03 -8.22
C LEU A 130 -14.40 5.78 -8.58
N LYS A 131 -13.46 6.22 -7.74
CA LYS A 131 -12.02 5.97 -7.97
C LYS A 131 -11.62 4.50 -7.93
N LEU A 132 -12.33 3.67 -7.16
CA LEU A 132 -12.09 2.23 -7.14
C LEU A 132 -12.44 1.56 -8.48
N HIS A 133 -13.40 2.13 -9.21
CA HIS A 133 -13.85 1.60 -10.50
C HIS A 133 -13.09 2.23 -11.68
N ASP A 134 -12.70 3.50 -11.57
CA ASP A 134 -11.88 4.20 -12.55
C ASP A 134 -10.90 5.16 -11.84
N PRO A 135 -9.59 4.86 -11.85
CA PRO A 135 -8.56 5.72 -11.26
C PRO A 135 -8.55 7.15 -11.82
N TYR A 136 -9.07 7.36 -13.04
CA TYR A 136 -9.14 8.66 -13.72
C TYR A 136 -10.56 9.26 -13.74
N ALA A 137 -11.46 8.76 -12.89
CA ALA A 137 -12.85 9.23 -12.79
C ALA A 137 -13.00 10.75 -12.60
N PHE A 138 -11.94 11.43 -12.16
CA PHE A 138 -11.89 12.88 -11.97
C PHE A 138 -10.70 13.49 -12.71
N GLY A 139 -10.69 13.41 -14.04
CA GLY A 139 -9.63 14.01 -14.87
C GLY A 139 -9.66 15.54 -14.97
N SER A 140 -10.71 16.20 -14.46
CA SER A 140 -10.77 17.66 -14.34
C SER A 140 -11.83 18.12 -13.35
N LEU A 141 -11.74 19.37 -12.90
CA LEU A 141 -12.76 19.98 -12.04
C LEU A 141 -14.14 20.08 -12.72
N GLU A 142 -14.19 20.05 -14.05
CA GLU A 142 -15.46 20.06 -14.80
C GLU A 142 -16.22 18.74 -14.65
N VAL A 143 -15.48 17.62 -14.68
CA VAL A 143 -16.03 16.26 -14.46
C VAL A 143 -16.38 16.04 -12.98
N PHE A 144 -15.71 16.77 -12.08
CA PHE A 144 -15.89 16.65 -10.63
C PHE A 144 -17.14 17.37 -10.08
N LYS A 145 -17.75 18.31 -10.81
CA LYS A 145 -18.93 19.06 -10.37
C LYS A 145 -20.20 18.21 -10.38
#